data_AF-A0A1I7YEF8-F1
#
_entry.id   AF-A0A1I7YEF8-F1
#
_cell.length_a   1.000
_cell.length_b   1.000
_cell.length_c   1.000
_cell.angle_alpha   90.00
_cell.angle_beta   90.00
_cell.angle_gamma   90.00
#
_symmetry.space_group_name_H-M   'P 1'
#
loop_
_entity.id
_entity.type
_entity.pdbx_description
1 polymer ?
#
loop_
_entity_poly.entity_id
_entity_poly.type
_entity_poly.pdbx_seq_one_letter_code
_entity_poly.pdbx_strand_id
1 'polypeptide(L)'
;MGAEFLRTPPGLLYIIQLVLGVVASFIAQFIWENGSVYISLIVSGHGMQTYVYFAIFITTLATLVIIFMEINQSGSVDSFGKIKVIIFHVICGVLMLIAACMESYYVSQFSWWRYPFVMILLWVLTLSHIAQIVLLFLYK
;
A
#
# COMPACT_ATOMS: atom_id res chain seq x y z
N MET A 1 -12.16 13.02 -15.67
CA MET A 1 -10.90 13.77 -15.83
C MET A 1 -9.95 12.90 -16.66
N GLY A 2 -9.17 13.42 -17.61
CA GLY A 2 -8.21 12.59 -18.37
C GLY A 2 -6.92 12.34 -17.60
N ALA A 3 -5.79 12.16 -18.30
CA ALA A 3 -4.45 12.12 -17.69
C ALA A 3 -4.10 13.36 -16.85
N GLU A 4 -4.85 14.46 -16.99
CA GLU A 4 -4.79 15.65 -16.13
C GLU A 4 -5.04 15.35 -14.64
N PHE A 5 -5.81 14.30 -14.34
CA PHE A 5 -6.02 13.84 -12.96
C PHE A 5 -4.69 13.56 -12.24
N LEU A 6 -3.71 13.00 -12.93
CA LEU A 6 -2.40 12.67 -12.36
C LEU A 6 -1.61 13.91 -11.91
N ARG A 7 -1.99 15.10 -12.36
CA ARG A 7 -1.38 16.38 -11.94
C ARG A 7 -2.08 16.99 -10.73
N THR A 8 -3.21 16.44 -10.31
CA THR A 8 -3.94 16.91 -9.13
C THR A 8 -3.31 16.36 -7.84
N PRO A 9 -3.45 17.04 -6.68
CA PRO A 9 -2.97 16.53 -5.41
C PRO A 9 -3.41 15.08 -5.08
N PRO A 10 -4.70 14.68 -5.24
CA PRO A 10 -5.10 13.30 -4.99
C PRO A 10 -4.53 12.31 -6.02
N GLY A 11 -4.37 12.72 -7.29
CA GLY A 11 -3.75 11.88 -8.32
C GLY A 11 -2.26 11.61 -8.04
N LEU A 12 -1.52 12.64 -7.61
CA LEU A 12 -0.12 12.49 -7.21
C LEU A 12 0.03 11.54 -6.01
N LEU A 13 -0.86 11.61 -5.02
CA LEU A 13 -0.84 10.69 -3.89
C LEU A 13 -1.09 9.25 -4.31
N TYR A 14 -2.00 8.98 -5.25
CA TYR A 14 -2.19 7.63 -5.78
C TYR A 14 -0.93 7.10 -6.49
N ILE A 15 -0.23 7.95 -7.26
CA ILE A 15 1.04 7.56 -7.91
C ILE A 15 2.09 7.22 -6.85
N ILE A 16 2.22 8.06 -5.81
CA ILE A 16 3.15 7.81 -4.71
C ILE A 16 2.80 6.49 -4.01
N GLN A 17 1.53 6.26 -3.70
CA GLN A 17 1.05 5.00 -3.14
C GLN A 17 1.41 3.80 -4.01
N LEU A 18 1.22 3.91 -5.33
CA LEU A 18 1.56 2.85 -6.28
C LEU A 18 3.06 2.56 -6.28
N VAL A 19 3.90 3.60 -6.39
CA VAL A 19 5.36 3.44 -6.42
C VAL A 19 5.87 2.85 -5.11
N LEU A 20 5.45 3.40 -3.96
CA LEU A 20 5.83 2.88 -2.65
C LEU A 20 5.33 1.45 -2.43
N GLY A 21 4.11 1.14 -2.87
CA GLY A 21 3.54 -0.21 -2.78
C GLY A 21 4.31 -1.23 -3.61
N VAL A 22 4.73 -0.89 -4.83
CA VAL A 22 5.56 -1.76 -5.67
C VAL A 22 6.94 -1.98 -5.05
N VAL A 23 7.60 -0.91 -4.58
CA VAL A 23 8.92 -1.00 -3.93
C VAL A 23 8.83 -1.83 -2.65
N ALA A 24 7.82 -1.59 -1.81
CA ALA A 24 7.60 -2.34 -0.59
C ALA A 24 7.32 -3.83 -0.88
N SER A 25 6.52 -4.13 -1.92
CA SER A 25 6.26 -5.50 -2.36
C SER A 25 7.55 -6.22 -2.76
N PHE A 26 8.42 -5.57 -3.54
CA PHE A 26 9.68 -6.15 -3.97
C PHE A 26 10.61 -6.45 -2.78
N ILE A 27 10.76 -5.51 -1.85
CA ILE A 27 11.62 -5.70 -0.67
C ILE A 27 11.02 -6.75 0.27
N ALA A 28 9.70 -6.78 0.45
CA ALA A 28 9.02 -7.72 1.34
C ALA A 28 9.18 -9.19 0.91
N GLN A 29 9.41 -9.47 -0.38
CA GLN A 29 9.61 -10.84 -0.87
C GLN A 29 10.92 -11.47 -0.42
N PHE A 30 11.94 -10.68 -0.09
CA PHE A 30 13.23 -11.21 0.36
C PHE A 30 13.11 -11.72 1.80
N ILE A 31 13.19 -13.02 2.01
CA ILE A 31 13.31 -13.62 3.35
C ILE A 31 14.73 -14.13 3.52
N TRP A 32 15.39 -13.72 4.59
CA TRP A 32 16.71 -14.25 4.95
C TRP A 32 16.54 -15.35 5.99
N GLU A 33 16.90 -16.57 5.61
CA GLU A 33 16.89 -17.72 6.50
C GLU A 33 18.21 -18.48 6.36
N ASN A 34 18.87 -18.77 7.48
CA ASN A 34 20.11 -19.57 7.53
C ASN A 34 21.22 -19.14 6.57
N GLY A 35 21.39 -17.83 6.32
CA GLY A 35 22.44 -17.30 5.45
C GLY A 35 22.09 -17.31 3.95
N SER A 36 20.88 -17.71 3.59
CA SER A 36 20.37 -17.72 2.21
C SER A 36 19.21 -16.75 2.04
N VAL A 37 19.11 -16.14 0.86
CA VAL A 37 18.00 -15.28 0.45
C VAL A 37 16.96 -16.14 -0.27
N TYR A 38 15.74 -16.17 0.25
CA TYR A 38 14.59 -16.82 -0.37
C TYR A 38 13.63 -15.76 -0.92
N ILE A 39 13.04 -16.03 -2.08
CA ILE A 39 11.94 -15.23 -2.62
C ILE A 39 10.64 -15.89 -2.17
N SER A 40 10.02 -15.32 -1.15
CA SER A 40 8.74 -15.81 -0.64
C SER A 40 7.59 -15.17 -1.40
N LEU A 41 7.29 -15.71 -2.58
CA LEU A 41 6.01 -15.42 -3.23
C LEU A 41 4.86 -16.11 -2.49
N ILE A 42 5.08 -17.34 -2.00
CA ILE A 42 4.16 -18.13 -1.16
C ILE A 42 4.98 -19.21 -0.43
N VAL A 43 5.90 -18.85 0.48
CA VAL A 43 6.70 -19.86 1.21
C VAL A 43 5.95 -20.31 2.47
N SER A 44 5.66 -21.61 2.53
CA SER A 44 5.07 -22.27 3.70
C SER A 44 6.01 -22.18 4.90
N GLY A 45 5.64 -21.40 5.92
CA GLY A 45 6.39 -21.30 7.19
C GLY A 45 6.36 -19.92 7.84
N HIS A 46 6.12 -18.86 7.06
CA HIS A 46 6.24 -17.46 7.50
C HIS A 46 4.91 -16.70 7.39
N GLY A 47 3.92 -17.10 8.19
CA GLY A 47 2.54 -16.60 8.07
C GLY A 47 2.39 -15.08 8.20
N MET A 48 3.18 -14.45 9.06
CA MET A 48 3.13 -12.99 9.24
C MET A 48 3.70 -12.23 8.03
N GLN A 49 4.83 -12.69 7.47
CA GLN A 49 5.46 -12.08 6.31
C GLN A 49 4.59 -12.25 5.06
N THR A 50 3.95 -13.42 4.92
CA THR A 50 2.97 -13.67 3.85
C THR A 50 1.77 -12.72 3.95
N TYR A 51 1.28 -12.45 5.17
CA TYR A 51 0.22 -11.44 5.37
C TYR A 51 0.68 -10.04 4.97
N VAL A 52 1.87 -9.60 5.39
CA VAL A 52 2.42 -8.29 5.04
C VAL A 52 2.50 -8.14 3.52
N TYR A 53 3.09 -9.13 2.84
CA TYR A 53 3.17 -9.13 1.39
C TYR A 53 1.79 -9.07 0.72
N PHE A 54 0.85 -9.90 1.19
CA PHE A 54 -0.51 -9.93 0.66
C PHE A 54 -1.25 -8.60 0.84
N ALA A 55 -1.10 -7.95 2.01
CA ALA A 55 -1.69 -6.65 2.29
C ALA A 55 -1.14 -5.57 1.35
N ILE A 56 0.19 -5.52 1.14
CA ILE A 56 0.81 -4.58 0.19
C ILE A 56 0.33 -4.88 -1.23
N PHE A 57 0.29 -6.15 -1.63
CA PHE A 57 -0.08 -6.54 -2.98
C PHE A 57 -1.52 -6.14 -3.33
N ILE A 58 -2.48 -6.47 -2.46
CA ILE A 58 -3.90 -6.13 -2.69
C ILE A 58 -4.11 -4.61 -2.71
N THR A 59 -3.51 -3.89 -1.75
CA THR A 59 -3.66 -2.42 -1.68
C THR A 59 -3.04 -1.73 -2.90
N THR A 60 -1.89 -2.22 -3.37
CA THR A 60 -1.22 -1.71 -4.57
C THR A 60 -2.06 -1.97 -5.83
N LEU A 61 -2.61 -3.18 -5.97
CA LEU A 61 -3.46 -3.53 -7.10
C LEU A 61 -4.74 -2.68 -7.13
N ALA A 62 -5.36 -2.48 -5.96
CA ALA A 62 -6.56 -1.68 -5.88
C ALA A 62 -6.30 -0.19 -6.15
N THR A 63 -5.16 0.36 -5.71
CA THR A 63 -4.70 1.71 -6.09
C THR A 63 -4.49 1.83 -7.60
N LEU A 64 -3.91 0.81 -8.24
CA LEU A 64 -3.74 0.78 -9.69
C LEU A 64 -5.08 0.83 -10.43
N VAL A 65 -6.07 0.05 -9.97
CA VAL A 65 -7.43 0.06 -10.53
C VAL A 65 -8.07 1.45 -10.43
N ILE A 66 -7.93 2.14 -9.29
CA ILE A 66 -8.46 3.49 -9.13
C ILE A 66 -7.80 4.46 -10.10
N ILE A 67 -6.47 4.41 -10.25
CA ILE A 67 -5.77 5.25 -11.24
C ILE A 67 -6.31 5.00 -12.66
N PHE A 68 -6.53 3.74 -13.05
CA PHE A 68 -7.09 3.42 -14.36
C PHE A 68 -8.52 3.94 -14.53
N MET A 69 -9.37 3.85 -13.51
CA MET A 69 -10.73 4.39 -13.55
C MET A 69 -10.72 5.91 -13.70
N GLU A 70 -9.84 6.60 -12.97
CA GLU A 70 -9.71 8.05 -13.07
C GLU A 70 -9.20 8.48 -14.45
N ILE A 71 -8.21 7.79 -15.03
CA ILE A 71 -7.69 8.08 -16.38
C ILE A 71 -8.75 7.85 -17.46
N ASN A 72 -9.56 6.80 -17.34
CA ASN A 72 -10.61 6.43 -18.30
C ASN A 72 -11.87 7.30 -18.19
N GLN A 73 -11.82 8.41 -17.43
CA GLN A 73 -12.93 9.35 -17.23
C GLN A 73 -14.17 8.74 -16.59
N SER A 74 -14.12 7.50 -16.08
CA SER A 74 -15.25 6.91 -15.38
C SER A 74 -15.41 7.49 -13.97
N GLY A 75 -14.32 8.04 -13.41
CA GLY A 75 -14.28 8.71 -12.10
C GLY A 75 -14.60 7.74 -10.97
N SER A 76 -13.66 7.45 -10.08
CA SER A 76 -13.91 6.51 -8.97
C SER A 76 -15.03 6.98 -8.05
N VAL A 77 -15.11 8.30 -7.82
CA VAL A 77 -16.17 8.94 -7.04
C VAL A 77 -17.51 8.95 -7.77
N ASP A 78 -17.51 9.17 -9.08
CA ASP A 78 -18.72 9.19 -9.90
C ASP A 78 -19.30 7.79 -10.12
N SER A 79 -18.42 6.79 -10.25
CA SER A 79 -18.79 5.38 -10.48
C SER A 79 -19.21 4.65 -9.21
N PHE A 80 -18.46 4.82 -8.10
CA PHE A 80 -18.74 4.09 -6.85
C PHE A 80 -19.48 4.92 -5.79
N GLY A 81 -19.40 6.24 -5.87
CA GLY A 81 -19.85 7.15 -4.83
C GLY A 81 -18.77 7.41 -3.79
N LYS A 82 -18.66 8.68 -3.39
CA LYS A 82 -17.66 9.21 -2.44
C LYS A 82 -17.49 8.38 -1.16
N ILE A 83 -18.60 7.96 -0.54
CA ILE A 83 -18.59 7.19 0.71
C ILE A 83 -17.89 5.84 0.51
N LYS A 84 -18.11 5.16 -0.62
CA LYS A 84 -17.50 3.84 -0.88
C LYS A 84 -15.99 3.97 -1.10
N VAL A 85 -15.55 5.03 -1.79
CA VAL A 85 -14.13 5.33 -1.98
C VAL A 85 -13.45 5.62 -0.64
N ILE A 86 -14.11 6.36 0.26
CA ILE A 86 -13.60 6.59 1.62
C ILE A 86 -13.49 5.29 2.41
N ILE A 87 -14.54 4.45 2.42
CA ILE A 87 -14.52 3.15 3.11
C ILE A 87 -13.37 2.27 2.57
N PHE A 88 -13.18 2.25 1.25
CA PHE A 88 -12.07 1.54 0.63
C PHE A 88 -10.72 2.02 1.18
N HIS A 89 -10.50 3.33 1.23
CA HIS A 89 -9.26 3.88 1.78
C HIS A 89 -9.07 3.61 3.27
N VAL A 90 -10.15 3.59 4.05
CA VAL A 90 -10.08 3.19 5.47
C VAL A 90 -9.65 1.73 5.59
N ILE A 91 -10.23 0.82 4.80
CA ILE A 91 -9.87 -0.61 4.81
C ILE A 91 -8.40 -0.78 4.41
N CYS A 92 -7.95 -0.14 3.33
CA CYS A 92 -6.55 -0.18 2.91
C CYS A 92 -5.62 0.39 3.99
N GLY A 93 -5.97 1.54 4.58
CA GLY A 93 -5.21 2.15 5.66
C GLY A 93 -5.07 1.23 6.88
N VAL A 94 -6.14 0.54 7.28
CA VAL A 94 -6.11 -0.43 8.39
C VAL A 94 -5.26 -1.64 8.06
N LEU A 95 -5.36 -2.20 6.85
CA LEU A 95 -4.50 -3.32 6.42
C LEU A 95 -3.01 -2.93 6.47
N MET A 96 -2.68 -1.74 5.97
CA MET A 96 -1.31 -1.22 5.99
C MET A 96 -0.81 -0.92 7.41
N LEU A 97 -1.69 -0.45 8.29
CA LEU A 97 -1.37 -0.22 9.70
C LEU A 97 -1.05 -1.54 10.41
N ILE A 98 -1.87 -2.58 10.22
CA ILE A 98 -1.61 -3.91 10.80
C ILE A 98 -0.28 -4.46 10.28
N ALA A 99 -0.05 -4.37 8.97
CA ALA A 99 1.22 -4.79 8.37
C ALA A 99 2.42 -4.00 8.94
N ALA A 100 2.29 -2.69 9.12
CA ALA A 100 3.33 -1.83 9.70
C ALA A 100 3.65 -2.23 11.14
N CYS A 101 2.64 -2.52 11.95
CA CYS A 101 2.81 -3.02 13.33
C CYS A 101 3.53 -4.37 13.36
N MET A 102 3.18 -5.27 12.43
CA MET A 102 3.84 -6.59 12.32
C MET A 102 5.32 -6.44 11.95
N GLU A 103 5.65 -5.63 10.94
CA GLU A 103 7.05 -5.35 10.59
C GLU A 103 7.80 -4.65 11.73
N SER A 104 7.15 -3.74 12.45
CA SER A 104 7.74 -3.08 13.63
C SER A 104 8.11 -4.08 14.72
N TYR A 105 7.27 -5.10 14.94
CA TYR A 105 7.60 -6.21 15.84
C TYR A 105 8.82 -6.99 15.34
N TYR A 106 8.90 -7.32 14.05
CA TYR A 106 10.06 -8.03 13.49
C TYR A 106 11.36 -7.22 13.59
N VAL A 107 11.32 -5.90 13.42
CA VAL A 107 12.49 -5.02 13.64
C VAL A 107 13.02 -5.16 15.07
N SER A 108 12.13 -5.33 16.06
CA SER A 108 12.55 -5.52 17.45
C SER A 108 13.23 -6.87 17.73
N GLN A 109 12.96 -7.88 16.90
CA GLN A 109 13.44 -9.25 17.07
C GLN A 109 14.64 -9.59 16.16
N PHE A 110 14.74 -8.96 14.99
CA PHE A 110 15.73 -9.29 13.96
C PHE A 110 16.44 -8.04 13.44
N SER A 111 17.77 -8.06 13.48
CA SER A 111 18.63 -6.95 13.02
C SER A 111 18.88 -6.99 11.51
N TRP A 112 17.88 -7.37 10.72
CA TRP A 112 18.02 -7.52 9.28
C TRP A 112 17.48 -6.29 8.55
N TRP A 113 18.27 -5.72 7.63
CA TRP A 113 17.97 -4.44 6.97
C TRP A 113 16.62 -4.40 6.25
N ARG A 114 16.10 -5.55 5.80
CA ARG A 114 14.79 -5.64 5.16
C ARG A 114 13.65 -5.11 6.03
N TYR A 115 13.58 -5.57 7.29
CA TYR A 115 12.48 -5.25 8.20
C TYR A 115 12.31 -3.73 8.45
N PRO A 116 13.35 -2.95 8.80
CA PRO A 116 13.20 -1.51 9.01
C PRO A 116 12.86 -0.77 7.71
N PHE A 117 13.38 -1.22 6.55
CA PHE A 117 13.03 -0.62 5.26
C PHE A 117 11.55 -0.84 4.91
N VAL A 118 11.05 -2.07 5.00
CA VAL A 118 9.63 -2.37 4.74
C VAL A 118 8.75 -1.66 5.75
N MET A 119 9.10 -1.67 7.04
CA MET A 119 8.39 -0.95 8.10
C MET A 119 8.21 0.54 7.78
N ILE A 120 9.29 1.25 7.40
CA ILE A 120 9.22 2.68 7.05
C ILE A 120 8.27 2.89 5.87
N LEU A 121 8.39 2.07 4.82
CA LEU A 121 7.51 2.18 3.64
C LEU A 121 6.04 1.94 4.01
N LEU A 122 5.73 0.96 4.86
CA LEU A 122 4.38 0.67 5.32
C LEU A 122 3.78 1.80 6.16
N TRP A 123 4.58 2.45 7.00
CA TRP A 123 4.14 3.63 7.76
C TRP A 123 3.85 4.81 6.83
N VAL A 124 4.72 5.07 5.84
CA VAL A 124 4.47 6.12 4.83
C VAL A 124 3.22 5.81 4.02
N LEU A 125 3.01 4.54 3.62
CA LEU A 125 1.80 4.11 2.91
C LEU A 125 0.54 4.31 3.77
N THR A 126 0.59 3.95 5.05
CA THR A 126 -0.52 4.20 6.00
C THR A 126 -0.86 5.69 6.07
N LEU A 127 0.15 6.55 6.26
CA LEU A 127 -0.03 8.01 6.29
C LEU A 127 -0.59 8.55 4.96
N SER A 128 -0.16 7.99 3.83
CA SER A 128 -0.66 8.41 2.53
C SER A 128 -2.15 8.07 2.34
N HIS A 129 -2.63 6.94 2.88
CA HIS A 129 -4.06 6.61 2.85
C HIS A 129 -4.87 7.55 3.74
N ILE A 130 -4.35 7.94 4.91
CA ILE A 130 -4.96 8.96 5.77
C ILE A 130 -5.03 10.30 5.02
N ALA A 131 -3.94 10.72 4.38
CA ALA A 131 -3.92 11.93 3.58
C ALA A 131 -4.95 11.88 2.43
N GLN A 132 -5.09 10.73 1.77
CA GLN A 132 -6.09 10.55 0.72
C GLN A 132 -7.52 10.69 1.23
N ILE A 133 -7.83 10.14 2.40
CA ILE A 133 -9.14 10.31 3.05
C ILE A 133 -9.39 11.80 3.32
N VAL A 134 -8.42 12.51 3.88
CA VAL A 134 -8.52 13.96 4.14
C VAL A 134 -8.75 14.74 2.84
N LEU A 135 -8.00 14.44 1.77
CA LEU A 135 -8.19 15.09 0.47
C LEU A 135 -9.58 14.80 -0.12
N LEU A 136 -10.09 13.58 0.01
CA LEU A 136 -11.44 13.23 -0.42
C LEU A 136 -12.50 14.02 0.35
N PHE A 137 -12.28 14.35 1.63
CA PHE A 137 -13.18 15.23 2.38
C PHE A 137 -13.09 16.70 1.94
N LEU A 138 -11.88 17.19 1.65
CA LEU A 138 -11.63 18.58 1.29
C LEU A 138 -12.02 18.93 -0.16
N TYR A 139 -11.78 18.02 -1.10
CA TYR A 139 -12.13 18.20 -2.51
C TYR A 139 -13.52 17.60 -2.77
N LYS A 140 -14.38 18.39 -3.41
CA LYS A 140 -15.81 18.08 -3.54
C LYS A 140 -16.06 17.00 -4.56
#